data_AF-A0A2R6N3T1-F1
#
_entry.id   AF-A0A2R6N3T1-F1
#
_cell.length_a   1.000
_cell.length_b   1.000
_cell.length_c   1.000
_cell.angle_alpha   90.00
_cell.angle_beta   90.00
_cell.angle_gamma   90.00
#
_symmetry.space_group_name_H-M   'P 1'
#
loop_
_entity.id
_entity.type
_entity.pdbx_description
1 polymer ?
#
loop_
_entity_poly.entity_id
_entity_poly.type
_entity_poly.pdbx_seq_one_letter_code
_entity_poly.pdbx_strand_id
1 'polypeptide(L)'
;AALPRARAWTRTPASPNSGWPMATLAAALGVRLEKPGAYTLNPDEEPPTVEQALRGARIVALAGGLAGLATVALTWASAGSFPEAGFVPSWASKWKLSVFVLGVGR
;
A
#
# COMPACT_ATOMS: atom_id res chain seq x y z
N ALA A 1 -17.54 1.23 -8.61
CA ALA A 1 -17.55 2.64 -9.08
C ALA A 1 -16.43 3.51 -8.49
N ALA A 2 -15.83 3.16 -7.34
CA ALA A 2 -14.81 3.99 -6.68
C ALA A 2 -13.53 4.24 -7.51
N LEU A 3 -12.95 3.21 -8.13
CA LEU A 3 -11.71 3.34 -8.92
C LEU A 3 -11.82 4.32 -10.11
N PRO A 4 -12.88 4.27 -10.96
CA PRO A 4 -13.10 5.27 -11.99
C PRO A 4 -13.22 6.70 -11.44
N ARG A 5 -13.94 6.92 -10.34
CA ARG A 5 -14.06 8.25 -9.72
C ARG A 5 -12.74 8.74 -9.13
N ALA A 6 -12.03 7.86 -8.42
CA ALA A 6 -10.77 8.17 -7.78
C ALA A 6 -9.73 8.73 -8.75
N ARG A 7 -9.70 8.24 -10.00
CA ARG A 7 -8.76 8.68 -11.05
C ARG A 7 -8.63 10.19 -11.16
N ALA A 8 -9.72 10.93 -10.99
CA ALA A 8 -9.76 12.39 -11.07
C ALA A 8 -8.79 13.08 -10.08
N TRP A 9 -8.48 12.44 -8.94
CA TRP A 9 -7.69 13.05 -7.86
C TRP A 9 -6.39 12.28 -7.55
N THR A 10 -6.09 11.21 -8.27
CA THR A 10 -4.89 10.37 -8.00
C THR A 10 -3.56 11.12 -8.16
N ARG A 11 -3.55 12.22 -8.92
CA ARG A 11 -2.37 13.06 -9.15
C ARG A 11 -2.33 14.33 -8.28
N THR A 12 -3.33 14.54 -7.44
CA THR A 12 -3.40 15.73 -6.58
C THR A 12 -2.39 15.68 -5.43
N PRO A 13 -2.20 14.56 -4.70
CA PRO A 13 -1.14 14.47 -3.71
C PRO A 13 0.25 14.48 -4.38
N ALA A 14 1.18 15.28 -3.86
CA ALA A 14 2.56 15.34 -4.36
C ALA A 14 3.32 14.01 -4.20
N SER A 15 2.95 13.20 -3.19
CA SER A 15 3.58 11.89 -2.95
C SER A 15 2.92 10.81 -3.83
N PRO A 16 3.70 10.03 -4.59
CA PRO A 16 3.16 8.91 -5.37
C PRO A 16 2.53 7.83 -4.48
N ASN A 17 2.98 7.73 -3.23
CA ASN A 17 2.47 6.76 -2.25
C ASN A 17 1.08 7.13 -1.71
N SER A 18 0.65 8.38 -1.90
CA SER A 18 -0.63 8.87 -1.38
C SER A 18 -1.70 9.04 -2.47
N GLY A 19 -1.30 9.19 -3.74
CA GLY A 19 -2.19 9.47 -4.87
C GLY A 19 -3.33 8.47 -5.03
N TRP A 20 -3.01 7.25 -5.45
CA TRP A 20 -4.02 6.20 -5.66
C TRP A 20 -4.71 5.75 -4.37
N PRO A 21 -3.99 5.47 -3.26
CA PRO A 21 -4.63 4.96 -2.05
C PRO A 21 -5.64 5.95 -1.45
N MET A 22 -5.28 7.23 -1.30
CA MET A 22 -6.16 8.20 -0.66
C MET A 22 -7.32 8.61 -1.56
N ALA A 23 -7.10 8.80 -2.87
CA ALA A 23 -8.18 9.12 -3.80
C ALA A 23 -9.20 7.96 -3.91
N THR A 24 -8.72 6.72 -3.86
CA THR A 24 -9.58 5.53 -3.85
C THR A 24 -10.39 5.46 -2.57
N LEU A 25 -9.78 5.72 -1.41
CA LEU A 25 -10.48 5.71 -0.13
C LEU A 25 -11.55 6.81 -0.05
N ALA A 26 -11.23 8.03 -0.48
CA ALA A 26 -12.17 9.14 -0.57
C ALA A 26 -13.39 8.79 -1.44
N ALA A 27 -13.15 8.25 -2.63
CA ALA A 27 -14.21 7.83 -3.56
C ALA A 27 -15.00 6.59 -3.10
N ALA A 28 -14.38 5.69 -2.32
CA ALA A 28 -15.03 4.49 -1.79
C ALA A 28 -15.94 4.81 -0.59
N LEU A 29 -15.53 5.76 0.25
CA LEU A 29 -16.30 6.20 1.40
C LEU A 29 -17.32 7.29 1.06
N GLY A 30 -17.18 7.97 -0.09
CA GLY A 30 -18.01 9.12 -0.44
C GLY A 30 -17.75 10.31 0.48
N VAL A 31 -16.48 10.58 0.78
CA VAL A 31 -16.08 11.66 1.69
C VAL A 31 -14.96 12.49 1.08
N ARG A 32 -14.85 13.73 1.54
CA ARG A 32 -13.73 14.62 1.24
C ARG A 32 -12.57 14.35 2.17
N LEU A 33 -11.39 14.06 1.59
CA LEU A 33 -10.14 13.94 2.34
C LEU A 33 -9.24 15.13 2.01
N GLU A 34 -8.82 15.85 3.04
CA GLU A 34 -8.04 17.08 2.88
C GLU A 34 -6.78 17.03 3.74
N LYS A 35 -5.70 17.56 3.18
CA LYS A 35 -4.51 17.97 3.92
C LYS A 35 -4.34 19.48 3.71
N PRO A 36 -4.58 20.32 4.74
CA PRO A 36 -4.49 21.77 4.61
C PRO A 36 -3.16 22.23 3.99
N GLY A 37 -3.25 23.11 3.01
CA GLY A 37 -2.09 23.64 2.27
C GLY A 37 -1.41 22.65 1.31
N ALA A 38 -1.97 21.45 1.10
CA ALA A 38 -1.36 20.44 0.24
C ALA A 38 -2.33 19.89 -0.82
N TYR A 39 -3.47 19.31 -0.42
CA TYR A 39 -4.42 18.74 -1.38
C TYR A 39 -5.82 18.59 -0.77
N THR A 40 -6.82 18.55 -1.67
CA THR A 40 -8.19 18.15 -1.38
C THR A 40 -8.61 17.07 -2.38
N LEU A 41 -9.12 15.96 -1.88
CA LEU A 41 -9.60 14.82 -2.67
C LEU A 41 -11.11 14.73 -2.51
N ASN A 42 -11.82 14.47 -3.61
CA ASN A 42 -13.27 14.39 -3.63
C ASN A 42 -13.94 15.66 -3.05
N PRO A 43 -13.66 16.84 -3.63
CA PRO A 43 -13.98 18.14 -3.02
C PRO A 43 -15.49 18.41 -2.89
N ASP A 44 -16.31 17.74 -3.70
CA ASP A 44 -17.76 17.94 -3.76
C ASP A 44 -18.51 17.19 -2.63
N GLU A 45 -17.82 16.30 -1.90
CA GLU A 45 -18.39 15.57 -0.77
C GLU A 45 -18.09 16.28 0.57
N GLU A 46 -18.75 15.85 1.64
CA GLU A 46 -18.51 16.35 3.00
C GLU A 46 -17.28 15.68 3.66
N PRO A 47 -16.65 16.33 4.67
CA PRO A 47 -15.64 15.69 5.50
C PRO A 47 -16.21 14.45 6.22
N PRO A 48 -15.37 13.44 6.51
CA PRO A 48 -15.84 12.23 7.16
C PRO A 48 -16.32 12.51 8.58
N THR A 49 -17.42 11.86 8.96
CA THR A 49 -17.77 11.67 10.37
C THR A 49 -16.77 10.74 11.05
N VAL A 50 -16.78 10.70 12.39
CA VAL A 50 -15.94 9.79 13.18
C VAL A 50 -16.17 8.32 12.78
N GLU A 51 -17.42 7.93 12.54
CA GLU A 51 -17.74 6.56 12.13
C GLU A 51 -17.14 6.23 10.75
N GLN A 52 -17.25 7.15 9.79
CA GLN A 52 -16.68 6.99 8.45
C GLN A 52 -15.15 6.93 8.50
N ALA A 53 -14.51 7.72 9.37
CA ALA A 53 -13.07 7.67 9.58
C ALA A 53 -12.61 6.31 10.14
N LEU A 54 -13.32 5.78 11.15
CA LEU A 54 -13.05 4.45 11.71
C LEU A 54 -13.28 3.34 10.67
N ARG A 55 -14.33 3.45 9.87
CA ARG A 55 -14.58 2.54 8.74
C ARG A 55 -13.44 2.61 7.72
N GLY A 56 -12.97 3.81 7.40
CA GLY A 56 -11.83 4.02 6.51
C GLY A 56 -10.55 3.36 7.03
N ALA A 57 -10.24 3.53 8.32
CA ALA A 57 -9.10 2.86 8.95
C ALA A 57 -9.18 1.33 8.86
N ARG A 58 -10.38 0.75 9.06
CA ARG A 58 -10.60 -0.69 8.89
C ARG A 58 -10.39 -1.15 7.46
N ILE A 59 -10.89 -0.41 6.47
CA ILE A 59 -10.68 -0.72 5.05
C ILE A 59 -9.18 -0.72 4.73
N VAL A 60 -8.45 0.29 5.18
CA VAL A 60 -6.99 0.39 4.96
C VAL A 60 -6.25 -0.76 5.64
N ALA A 61 -6.62 -1.11 6.88
CA ALA A 61 -6.03 -2.23 7.60
C ALA A 61 -6.25 -3.57 6.89
N LEU A 62 -7.48 -3.84 6.43
CA LEU A 62 -7.81 -5.06 5.68
C LEU A 62 -7.08 -5.10 4.34
N ALA A 63 -7.05 -4.01 3.59
CA ALA A 63 -6.34 -3.92 2.32
C ALA A 63 -4.82 -4.16 2.52
N GLY A 64 -4.23 -3.56 3.55
CA GLY A 64 -2.83 -3.76 3.91
C GLY A 64 -2.55 -5.21 4.33
N GLY A 65 -3.43 -5.82 5.12
CA GLY A 65 -3.32 -7.22 5.53
C GLY A 65 -3.36 -8.18 4.33
N LEU A 66 -4.31 -7.99 3.41
CA LEU A 66 -4.41 -8.78 2.19
C LEU A 66 -3.18 -8.60 1.28
N ALA A 67 -2.69 -7.38 1.11
CA ALA A 67 -1.47 -7.11 0.34
C ALA A 67 -0.24 -7.79 0.97
N GLY A 68 -0.13 -7.75 2.30
CA GLY A 68 0.92 -8.46 3.05
C GLY A 68 0.84 -9.97 2.85
N LEU A 69 -0.34 -10.57 3.03
CA LEU A 69 -0.56 -12.01 2.80
C LEU A 69 -0.25 -12.42 1.36
N ALA A 70 -0.66 -11.63 0.37
CA ALA A 70 -0.34 -11.90 -1.03
C ALA A 70 1.16 -11.83 -1.29
N THR A 71 1.87 -10.87 -0.68
CA THR A 71 3.33 -10.76 -0.77
C THR A 71 4.01 -11.99 -0.18
N VAL A 72 3.59 -12.44 1.00
CA VAL A 72 4.11 -13.66 1.63
C VAL A 72 3.83 -14.89 0.77
N ALA A 73 2.61 -15.04 0.27
CA ALA A 73 2.21 -16.16 -0.57
C ALA A 73 3.01 -16.21 -1.88
N LEU A 74 3.18 -15.06 -2.56
CA LEU A 74 3.99 -14.96 -3.78
C LEU A 74 5.46 -15.28 -3.51
N THR A 75 6.01 -14.75 -2.41
CA THR A 75 7.40 -15.03 -2.01
C THR A 75 7.59 -16.53 -1.74
N TRP A 76 6.68 -17.14 -0.99
CA TRP A 76 6.70 -18.58 -0.70
C TRP A 76 6.55 -19.43 -1.96
N ALA A 77 5.63 -19.08 -2.85
CA ALA A 77 5.45 -19.77 -4.13
C ALA A 77 6.70 -19.66 -5.04
N SER A 78 7.45 -18.56 -4.93
CA SER A 78 8.67 -18.33 -5.70
C SER A 78 9.94 -18.98 -5.11
N ALA A 79 9.87 -19.53 -3.90
CA ALA A 79 11.03 -20.00 -3.14
C ALA A 79 11.78 -21.19 -3.77
N GLY A 80 11.25 -21.81 -4.84
CA GLY A 80 11.94 -22.83 -5.65
C GLY A 80 12.22 -22.41 -7.09
N SER A 81 11.95 -21.16 -7.48
CA SER A 81 12.01 -20.68 -8.88
C SER A 81 13.24 -19.83 -9.20
N PHE A 82 14.04 -19.46 -8.20
CA PHE A 82 15.29 -18.72 -8.41
C PHE A 82 16.47 -19.69 -8.39
N PRO A 83 17.31 -19.75 -9.44
CA PRO A 83 18.57 -20.46 -9.35
C PRO A 83 19.40 -19.84 -8.22
N GLU A 84 20.10 -20.67 -7.43
CA GLU A 84 21.03 -20.26 -6.35
C GLU A 84 21.77 -18.98 -6.75
N ALA A 85 21.28 -17.84 -6.25
CA ALA A 85 21.82 -16.54 -6.64
C ALA A 85 23.13 -16.36 -5.87
N GLY A 86 24.24 -16.79 -6.45
CA GLY A 86 25.60 -16.52 -5.96
C GLY A 86 26.01 -15.03 -6.03
N PHE A 87 25.04 -14.12 -6.19
CA PHE A 87 25.27 -12.69 -6.26
C PHE A 87 24.72 -11.99 -5.02
N VAL A 88 25.61 -11.70 -4.07
CA VAL A 88 25.32 -10.83 -2.93
C VAL A 88 25.80 -9.42 -3.29
N PRO A 89 24.91 -8.43 -3.45
CA PRO A 89 25.32 -7.06 -3.74
C PRO A 89 26.17 -6.48 -2.61
N SER A 90 27.24 -5.74 -2.94
CA SER A 90 28.18 -5.15 -1.96
C SER A 90 27.55 -4.13 -1.00
N TRP A 91 26.32 -3.65 -1.28
CA TRP A 91 25.57 -2.83 -0.34
C TRP A 91 24.94 -3.65 0.79
N ALA A 92 24.66 -4.94 0.56
CA ALA A 92 24.05 -5.85 1.54
C ALA A 92 25.01 -6.22 2.68
N SER A 93 26.33 -6.09 2.50
CA SER A 93 27.31 -6.24 3.58
C SER A 93 27.39 -5.03 4.53
N LYS A 94 26.88 -3.86 4.12
CA LYS A 94 26.93 -2.64 4.96
C LYS A 94 25.88 -2.62 6.07
N TRP A 95 24.76 -3.29 5.83
CA TRP A 95 23.74 -3.56 6.82
C TRP A 95 23.90 -5.03 7.15
N LYS A 96 24.28 -5.42 8.37
CA LYS A 96 24.40 -6.85 8.76
C LYS A 96 23.03 -7.56 8.71
N LEU A 97 22.39 -7.63 7.56
CA LEU A 97 21.42 -8.62 7.20
C LEU A 97 22.23 -9.89 6.99
N SER A 98 22.55 -10.56 8.09
CA SER A 98 22.76 -12.00 8.07
C SER A 98 21.47 -12.58 7.53
N VAL A 99 21.39 -12.71 6.20
CA VAL A 99 20.30 -13.43 5.59
C VAL A 99 20.39 -14.83 6.17
N PHE A 100 19.33 -15.18 6.87
CA PHE A 100 18.94 -16.51 7.26
C PHE A 100 18.71 -17.32 5.98
N VAL A 101 19.79 -17.68 5.27
CA VAL A 101 19.81 -18.70 4.21
C VAL A 101 20.50 -19.89 4.82
N LEU A 102 19.78 -20.60 5.69
CA LEU A 102 20.00 -22.00 5.95
C LEU A 102 18.64 -22.63 6.28
N GLY A 103 18.08 -23.31 5.28
CA GLY A 103 17.15 -24.43 5.49
C GLY A 103 15.72 -24.07 5.88
N VAL A 104 14.87 -23.82 4.88
CA VAL A 104 13.48 -24.29 4.96
C VAL A 104 13.29 -25.34 3.87
N GLY A 105 13.49 -26.60 4.29
CA GLY A 105 12.84 -27.80 3.75
C GLY A 105 13.36 -28.34 2.43
N ARG A 106 14.34 -29.24 2.48
CA ARG A 106 14.17 -30.68 2.23
C ARG A 106 15.32 -31.46 2.85
#